data_AF-A0A7D5GH96-F1
#
_entry.id   AF-A0A7D5GH96-F1
#
_cell.length_a   1.000
_cell.length_b   1.000
_cell.length_c   1.000
_cell.angle_alpha   90.00
_cell.angle_beta   90.00
_cell.angle_gamma   90.00
#
_symmetry.space_group_name_H-M   'P 1'
#
loop_
_entity.id
_entity.type
_entity.pdbx_description
1 polymer ?
#
loop_
_entity_poly.entity_id
_entity_poly.type
_entity_poly.pdbx_seq_one_letter_code
_entity_poly.pdbx_strand_id
1 'polypeptide(L)'
;MDAEELRERATIDRLEPPVYDLDEPLWTAEDPVTECVGFGYVEEEAFGNLASAITRYENESDGTRYRKVPGRFVRRTDADEGLIDAVKRALGRG
;
A
#
# COMPACT_ATOMS: atom_id res chain seq x y z
N MET A 1 12.52 8.90 8.66
CA MET A 1 12.47 9.11 7.20
C MET A 1 11.89 10.47 6.90
N ASP A 2 12.52 11.22 6.00
CA ASP A 2 12.03 12.50 5.49
C ASP A 2 10.95 12.29 4.42
N ALA A 3 9.85 13.04 4.50
CA ALA A 3 8.71 12.88 3.61
C ALA A 3 9.03 13.29 2.16
N GLU A 4 9.94 14.24 1.98
CA GLU A 4 10.38 14.71 0.67
C GLU A 4 11.19 13.62 -0.06
N GLU A 5 12.19 13.03 0.61
CA GLU A 5 12.95 11.89 0.09
C GLU A 5 12.05 10.68 -0.26
N LEU A 6 11.01 10.43 0.56
CA LEU A 6 10.04 9.38 0.23
C LEU A 6 9.28 9.74 -1.05
N ARG A 7 8.87 11.00 -1.22
CA ARG A 7 8.08 11.43 -2.37
C ARG A 7 8.88 11.43 -3.67
N GLU A 8 10.18 11.68 -3.60
CA GLU A 8 11.08 11.62 -4.77
C GLU A 8 11.32 10.19 -5.25
N ARG A 9 11.33 9.20 -4.35
CA ARG A 9 11.60 7.80 -4.71
C ARG A 9 10.35 6.94 -4.89
N ALA A 10 9.23 7.32 -4.28
CA ALA A 10 8.00 6.55 -4.35
C ALA A 10 7.46 6.54 -5.78
N THR A 11 7.10 5.35 -6.26
CA THR A 11 6.35 5.21 -7.50
C THR A 11 4.87 5.26 -7.15
N ILE A 12 4.13 6.14 -7.83
CA ILE A 12 2.69 6.30 -7.63
C ILE A 12 1.97 5.89 -8.92
N ASP A 13 1.06 4.94 -8.79
CA ASP A 13 0.25 4.44 -9.89
C ASP A 13 -1.24 4.52 -9.54
N ARG A 14 -2.05 4.79 -10.57
CA ARG A 14 -3.51 4.76 -10.48
C ARG A 14 -4.02 3.51 -11.19
N LEU A 15 -4.59 2.60 -10.42
CA LEU A 15 -5.27 1.41 -10.92
C LEU A 15 -6.69 1.80 -11.34
N GLU A 16 -7.01 1.61 -12.61
CA GLU A 16 -8.36 1.85 -13.14
C GLU A 16 -9.20 0.57 -13.10
N PRO A 17 -10.52 0.67 -12.87
CA PRO A 17 -11.43 -0.44 -13.11
C PRO A 17 -11.26 -1.02 -14.53
N PRO A 18 -11.39 -2.35 -14.73
CA PRO A 18 -11.79 -3.37 -13.77
C PRO A 18 -10.61 -4.08 -13.09
N VAL A 19 -9.42 -3.47 -13.04
CA VAL A 19 -8.24 -4.11 -12.45
C VAL A 19 -8.55 -4.53 -11.01
N TYR A 20 -8.30 -5.79 -10.67
CA TYR A 20 -8.62 -6.41 -9.37
C TYR A 20 -10.13 -6.42 -8.98
N ASP A 21 -11.04 -6.38 -9.95
CA ASP A 21 -12.50 -6.18 -9.76
C ASP A 21 -12.81 -4.93 -8.90
N LEU A 22 -12.00 -3.88 -9.03
CA LEU A 22 -12.30 -2.60 -8.39
C LEU A 22 -13.45 -1.92 -9.12
N ASP A 23 -14.42 -1.44 -8.36
CA ASP A 23 -15.54 -0.62 -8.89
C ASP A 23 -15.16 0.85 -9.07
N GLU A 24 -14.10 1.31 -8.39
CA GLU A 24 -13.61 2.68 -8.40
C GLU A 24 -12.09 2.69 -8.53
N PRO A 25 -11.49 3.75 -9.11
CA PRO A 25 -10.05 3.88 -9.21
C PRO A 25 -9.37 3.82 -7.85
N LEU A 26 -8.24 3.13 -7.78
CA LEU A 26 -7.42 3.00 -6.58
C LEU A 26 -6.02 3.53 -6.84
N TRP A 27 -5.52 4.37 -5.95
CA TRP A 27 -4.16 4.86 -5.97
C TRP A 27 -3.26 3.90 -5.19
N THR A 28 -2.07 3.70 -5.72
CA THR A 28 -1.01 2.90 -5.11
C THR A 28 0.24 3.74 -5.03
N ALA A 29 0.97 3.63 -3.92
CA ALA A 29 2.27 4.23 -3.73
C ALA A 29 3.23 3.14 -3.24
N GLU A 30 4.30 2.89 -3.96
CA GLU A 30 5.33 1.88 -3.62
C GLU A 30 6.68 2.53 -3.43
N ASP A 31 7.39 2.12 -2.38
CA ASP A 31 8.79 2.47 -2.19
C ASP A 31 9.66 1.32 -2.70
N PRO A 32 10.44 1.48 -3.79
CA PRO A 32 11.25 0.41 -4.35
C PRO A 32 12.40 -0.04 -3.43
N VAL A 33 12.76 0.75 -2.42
CA VAL A 33 13.83 0.42 -1.47
C VAL A 33 13.33 -0.56 -0.39
N THR A 34 12.15 -0.30 0.16
CA THR A 34 11.57 -1.13 1.23
C THR A 34 10.54 -2.13 0.72
N GLU A 35 10.12 -2.01 -0.54
CA GLU A 35 9.03 -2.76 -1.18
C GLU A 35 7.72 -2.67 -0.39
N CYS A 36 7.57 -1.62 0.44
CA CYS A 36 6.31 -1.32 1.12
C CYS A 36 5.35 -0.64 0.15
N VAL A 37 4.05 -0.87 0.34
CA VAL A 37 3.01 -0.34 -0.54
C VAL A 37 1.89 0.29 0.27
N GLY A 38 1.48 1.50 -0.09
CA GLY A 38 0.28 2.16 0.38
C GLY A 38 -0.81 2.17 -0.68
N PHE A 39 -2.06 1.96 -0.26
CA PHE A 39 -3.24 2.02 -1.12
C PHE A 39 -4.18 3.11 -0.62
N GLY A 40 -4.88 3.79 -1.52
CA GLY A 40 -5.90 4.77 -1.13
C GLY A 40 -6.81 5.19 -2.28
N TYR A 41 -7.93 5.84 -1.96
CA TYR A 41 -8.87 6.36 -2.96
C TYR A 41 -8.40 7.66 -3.61
N VAL A 42 -7.43 8.33 -2.98
CA VAL A 42 -6.74 9.50 -3.49
C VAL A 42 -5.23 9.33 -3.32
N GLU A 43 -4.46 10.04 -4.14
CA GLU A 43 -2.99 9.95 -4.14
C GLU A 43 -2.39 10.22 -2.75
N GLU A 44 -2.84 11.26 -2.05
CA GLU A 44 -2.32 11.62 -0.73
C GLU A 44 -2.58 10.52 0.31
N GLU A 45 -3.70 9.82 0.21
CA GLU A 45 -4.02 8.71 1.10
C GLU A 45 -3.10 7.51 0.84
N ALA A 46 -2.87 7.17 -0.43
CA ALA A 46 -1.93 6.11 -0.80
C ALA A 46 -0.51 6.43 -0.29
N PHE A 47 -0.07 7.68 -0.44
CA PHE A 47 1.24 8.13 0.05
C PHE A 47 1.34 8.10 1.59
N GLY A 48 0.32 8.58 2.30
CA GLY A 48 0.28 8.51 3.77
C GLY A 48 0.29 7.07 4.28
N ASN A 49 -0.42 6.17 3.59
CA ASN A 49 -0.42 4.75 3.88
C ASN A 49 0.95 4.09 3.61
N LEU A 50 1.66 4.50 2.55
CA LEU A 50 3.03 4.06 2.29
C LEU A 50 3.97 4.49 3.42
N ALA A 51 3.94 5.76 3.82
CA ALA A 51 4.78 6.25 4.92
C ALA A 51 4.54 5.48 6.23
N SER A 52 3.28 5.14 6.50
CA SER A 52 2.90 4.30 7.65
C SER A 52 3.43 2.86 7.54
N ALA A 53 3.40 2.27 6.35
CA ALA A 53 3.98 0.94 6.07
C ALA A 53 5.49 0.92 6.28
N ILE A 54 6.21 1.93 5.80
CA ILE A 54 7.66 2.05 5.99
C ILE A 54 8.00 2.23 7.46
N THR A 55 7.28 3.12 8.15
CA THR A 55 7.47 3.30 9.60
C THR A 55 7.34 1.96 10.33
N ARG A 56 6.36 1.14 9.95
CA ARG A 56 6.18 -0.19 10.54
C ARG A 56 7.34 -1.14 10.17
N TYR A 57 7.76 -1.16 8.91
CA TYR A 57 8.90 -1.95 8.43
C TYR A 57 10.18 -1.59 9.20
N GLU A 58 10.49 -0.31 9.37
CA GLU A 58 11.69 0.16 10.08
C GLU A 58 11.67 -0.20 11.57
N ASN A 59 10.49 -0.26 12.19
CA ASN A 59 10.33 -0.65 13.59
C ASN A 59 10.39 -2.17 13.81
N GLU A 60 10.22 -3.00 12.77
CA GLU A 60 10.35 -4.45 12.87
C GLU A 60 11.71 -4.92 12.34
N SER A 61 12.49 -5.57 13.21
CA SER A 61 13.85 -6.02 12.86
C SER A 61 13.90 -7.24 11.93
N ASP A 62 12.75 -7.84 11.63
CA ASP A 62 12.63 -9.07 10.84
C ASP A 62 12.61 -8.82 9.32
N GLY A 63 12.70 -7.57 8.87
CA GLY A 63 12.62 -7.22 7.44
C GLY A 63 11.25 -7.49 6.82
N THR A 64 10.19 -7.55 7.65
CA THR A 64 8.83 -7.83 7.19
C THR A 64 8.30 -6.65 6.38
N ARG A 65 8.07 -6.88 5.09
CA ARG A 65 7.50 -5.90 4.15
C ARG A 65 6.00 -5.75 4.39
N TYR A 66 5.48 -4.54 4.21
CA TYR A 66 4.10 -4.21 4.54
C TYR A 66 3.33 -3.57 3.39
N ARG A 67 2.06 -3.92 3.33
CA ARG A 67 1.05 -3.22 2.56
C ARG A 67 0.08 -2.55 3.52
N LYS A 68 -0.24 -1.29 3.27
CA LYS A 68 -1.24 -0.55 4.03
C LYS A 68 -2.41 -0.22 3.13
N VAL A 69 -3.55 -0.80 3.44
CA VAL A 69 -4.86 -0.42 2.89
C VAL A 69 -5.58 0.45 3.93
N PRO A 70 -6.61 1.22 3.54
CA PRO A 70 -7.45 1.93 4.49
C PRO A 70 -7.86 1.03 5.67
N GLY A 71 -7.53 1.45 6.89
CA GLY A 71 -7.85 0.71 8.11
C GLY A 71 -7.02 -0.54 8.44
N ARG A 72 -6.13 -1.05 7.57
CA ARG A 72 -5.43 -2.33 7.82
C ARG A 72 -4.01 -2.44 7.26
N PHE A 73 -3.11 -3.04 8.05
CA PHE A 73 -1.82 -3.53 7.55
C PHE A 73 -1.94 -4.98 7.12
N VAL A 74 -1.30 -5.32 6.01
CA VAL A 74 -1.16 -6.66 5.47
C VAL A 74 0.32 -6.93 5.31
N ARG A 75 0.82 -8.04 5.86
CA ARG A 75 2.20 -8.47 5.61
C ARG A 75 2.35 -8.86 4.15
N ARG A 76 3.42 -8.43 3.51
CA ARG A 76 3.79 -8.87 2.16
C ARG A 76 4.57 -10.18 2.32
N THR A 77 3.89 -11.28 2.07
CA THR A 77 4.48 -12.62 1.93
C THR A 77 4.69 -12.91 0.45
N ASP A 78 5.68 -13.73 0.09
CA ASP A 78 5.94 -14.11 -1.32
C ASP A 78 4.75 -14.81 -1.99
N ALA A 79 3.87 -15.44 -1.20
CA ALA A 79 2.55 -15.83 -1.65
C ALA A 79 1.61 -14.63 -1.50
N ASP A 80 1.29 -13.96 -2.61
CA ASP A 80 0.35 -12.83 -2.69
C ASP A 80 -1.13 -13.25 -2.51
N GLU A 81 -1.38 -14.34 -1.78
CA GLU A 81 -2.71 -14.88 -1.55
C GLU A 81 -3.50 -14.00 -0.57
N GLY A 82 -4.66 -13.52 -1.03
CA GLY A 82 -5.59 -12.74 -0.22
C GLY A 82 -5.34 -11.23 -0.19
N LEU A 83 -4.38 -10.69 -0.98
CA LEU A 83 -4.24 -9.24 -1.14
C LEU A 83 -5.51 -8.62 -1.72
N ILE A 84 -6.06 -9.22 -2.78
CA ILE A 84 -7.28 -8.75 -3.43
C ILE A 84 -8.45 -8.77 -2.44
N ASP A 85 -8.63 -9.86 -1.69
CA ASP A 85 -9.63 -9.95 -0.62
C ASP A 85 -9.41 -8.92 0.48
N ALA A 86 -8.16 -8.66 0.88
CA ALA A 86 -7.83 -7.68 1.92
C ALA A 86 -8.13 -6.25 1.45
N VAL A 87 -7.84 -5.94 0.19
CA VAL A 87 -8.23 -4.69 -0.46
C VAL A 87 -9.76 -4.62 -0.51
N LYS A 88 -10.46 -5.58 -1.11
CA LYS A 88 -11.94 -5.60 -1.19
C LYS A 88 -12.64 -5.46 0.17
N ARG A 89 -12.16 -6.16 1.21
CA ARG A 89 -12.68 -6.04 2.59
C ARG A 89 -12.41 -4.69 3.22
N ALA A 90 -11.21 -4.13 3.03
CA ALA A 90 -10.87 -2.80 3.52
C ALA A 90 -11.69 -1.70 2.83
N LEU A 91 -12.05 -1.91 1.56
CA LEU A 91 -12.90 -1.03 0.76
C LEU A 91 -14.41 -1.26 1.00
N GLY A 92 -14.78 -2.12 1.96
CA GLY A 92 -16.18 -2.30 2.39
C GLY A 92 -17.08 -3.10 1.43
N ARG A 93 -16.54 -3.91 0.52
CA ARG A 93 -17.32 -4.74 -0.42
C ARG A 93 -17.05 -6.22 -0.25
N GLY A 94 -17.46 -6.76 0.90
CA GLY A 94 -17.52 -8.20 1.19
C GLY A 94 -18.95 -8.70 1.27
#